data_AF-A0A7C5ZH69-F1
#
_entry.id   AF-A0A7C5ZH69-F1
#
_cell.length_a   1.000
_cell.length_b   1.000
_cell.length_c   1.000
_cell.angle_alpha   90.00
_cell.angle_beta   90.00
_cell.angle_gamma   90.00
#
_symmetry.space_group_name_H-M   'P 1'
#
loop_
_entity.id
_entity.type
_entity.pdbx_description
1 polymer ?
#
loop_
_entity_poly.entity_id
_entity_poly.type
_entity_poly.pdbx_seq_one_letter_code
_entity_poly.pdbx_strand_id
1 'polypeptide(L)' 'MTARKTRIQQWEYLTVYLSGELDFPEVVDHQEVMNWAGKSITQQINEHAALGWELIDLRWLSDLDMMVTFKRRKRGAEE' A
#
# COMPACT_ATOMS: atom_id res chain seq x y z
N MET A 1 -27.84 -29.69 20.71
CA MET A 1 -27.37 -28.30 20.59
C MET A 1 -26.02 -28.31 19.89
N THR A 2 -25.98 -28.01 18.60
CA THR A 2 -24.73 -27.97 17.81
C THR A 2 -24.15 -26.57 17.95
N ALA A 3 -23.04 -26.43 18.68
CA ALA A 3 -22.36 -25.15 18.80
C ALA A 3 -21.85 -24.70 17.42
N ARG A 4 -22.40 -23.60 16.90
CA ARG A 4 -21.88 -22.94 15.70
C ARG A 4 -20.46 -22.45 16.03
N LYS A 5 -19.45 -23.12 15.46
CA LYS A 5 -18.05 -22.64 15.54
C LYS A 5 -17.98 -21.36 14.72
N THR A 6 -18.04 -20.20 15.37
CA THR A 6 -17.79 -18.91 14.72
C THR A 6 -16.32 -18.89 14.31
N ARG A 7 -16.02 -18.97 13.02
CA ARG A 7 -14.64 -18.77 12.54
C ARG A 7 -14.27 -17.32 12.83
N ILE A 8 -13.36 -17.10 13.77
CA ILE A 8 -12.77 -15.78 14.00
C ILE A 8 -11.95 -15.45 12.75
N GLN A 9 -12.34 -14.39 12.05
CA GLN A 9 -11.61 -13.91 10.89
C GLN A 9 -10.30 -13.26 11.36
N GLN A 10 -9.16 -13.83 10.95
CA GLN A 10 -7.85 -13.27 11.24
C GLN A 10 -7.43 -12.30 10.13
N TRP A 11 -6.85 -11.17 10.52
CA TRP A 11 -6.34 -10.14 9.62
C TRP A 11 -4.82 -10.02 9.74
N GLU A 12 -4.17 -9.77 8.61
CA GLU A 12 -2.77 -9.37 8.54
C GLU A 12 -2.71 -7.87 8.25
N TYR A 13 -1.70 -7.19 8.79
CA TYR A 13 -1.47 -5.76 8.60
C TYR A 13 -0.03 -5.55 8.11
N LEU A 14 0.15 -4.58 7.23
CA LEU A 14 1.44 -4.22 6.66
C LEU A 14 1.51 -2.70 6.58
N THR A 15 2.57 -2.11 7.13
CA THR A 15 2.82 -0.67 7.07
C THR A 15 4.15 -0.46 6.35
N VAL A 16 4.13 0.28 5.24
CA VAL A 16 5.28 0.47 4.35
C VAL A 16 5.52 1.94 4.05
N TYR A 17 6.79 2.28 3.84
CA TYR A 17 7.21 3.56 3.30
C TYR A 17 7.21 3.49 1.78
N LEU A 18 6.59 4.45 1.13
CA LEU A 18 6.60 4.62 -0.33
C LEU A 18 7.21 5.97 -0.67
N SER A 19 8.05 6.01 -1.71
CA SER A 19 8.65 7.24 -2.22
C SER A 19 8.30 7.44 -3.69
N GLY A 20 7.91 8.65 -4.02
CA GLY A 20 7.73 9.13 -5.38
C GLY A 20 9.01 9.69 -6.00
N GLU A 21 10.14 9.64 -5.30
CA GLU A 21 11.43 10.06 -5.85
C GLU A 21 11.79 9.25 -7.10
N LEU A 22 12.25 9.96 -8.12
CA LEU A 22 12.64 9.40 -9.40
C LEU A 22 13.90 10.12 -9.91
N ASP A 23 14.81 9.36 -10.47
CA ASP A 23 15.97 9.90 -11.17
C ASP A 23 15.57 10.32 -12.58
N PHE A 24 15.68 11.61 -12.87
CA PHE A 24 15.43 12.16 -14.20
C PHE A 24 16.76 12.32 -14.97
N PRO A 25 16.81 11.94 -16.25
CA PRO A 25 18.02 12.08 -17.07
C PRO A 25 18.36 13.55 -17.40
N GLU A 26 17.39 14.45 -17.24
CA GLU A 26 17.50 15.89 -17.50
C GLU A 26 16.76 16.68 -16.42
N VAL A 27 17.05 17.99 -16.35
CA VAL A 27 16.39 18.87 -15.37
C VAL A 27 14.94 19.06 -15.80
N VAL A 28 14.03 18.46 -15.03
CA VAL A 28 12.58 18.60 -15.17
C VAL A 28 12.05 19.67 -14.21
N ASP A 29 10.94 20.30 -14.59
CA ASP A 29 10.29 21.26 -13.69
C ASP A 29 9.62 20.55 -12.50
N HIS A 30 9.34 21.32 -11.45
CA HIS A 30 8.74 20.78 -10.23
C HIS A 30 7.35 20.16 -10.47
N GLN A 31 6.54 20.71 -11.37
CA GLN A 31 5.20 20.18 -11.64
C GLN A 31 5.29 18.80 -12.30
N GLU A 32 6.24 18.61 -13.20
CA GLU A 32 6.53 17.34 -13.84
C GLU A 32 7.05 16.31 -12.82
N VAL A 33 7.97 16.72 -11.92
CA VAL A 33 8.40 15.87 -10.80
C VAL A 33 7.20 15.38 -10.00
N MET A 34 6.29 16.27 -9.60
CA MET A 34 5.11 15.91 -8.82
C MET A 34 4.15 14.99 -9.57
N ASN A 35 3.96 15.20 -10.88
CA ASN A 35 3.14 14.34 -11.71
C ASN A 35 3.69 12.90 -11.79
N TRP A 36 5.01 12.77 -11.91
CA TRP A 36 5.68 11.48 -11.97
C TRP A 36 5.75 10.79 -10.60
N ALA A 37 5.99 11.55 -9.53
CA ALA A 37 5.94 11.05 -8.17
C ALA A 37 4.59 10.43 -7.83
N GLY A 38 3.48 11.08 -8.20
CA GLY A 38 2.13 10.54 -8.01
C GLY A 38 1.92 9.20 -8.74
N LYS A 39 2.45 9.06 -9.96
CA LYS A 39 2.40 7.79 -10.72
C LYS A 39 3.22 6.69 -10.05
N SER A 40 4.45 7.01 -9.60
CA SER A 40 5.34 6.07 -8.91
C SER A 40 4.69 5.53 -7.63
N ILE A 41 4.15 6.41 -6.79
CA ILE A 41 3.45 6.03 -5.57
C ILE A 41 2.21 5.17 -5.89
N THR A 42 1.43 5.56 -6.90
CA THR A 42 0.24 4.79 -7.32
C THR A 42 0.63 3.39 -7.79
N GLN A 43 1.74 3.25 -8.52
CA GLN A 43 2.25 1.95 -8.94
C GLN A 43 2.60 1.08 -7.72
N GLN A 44 3.36 1.60 -6.76
CA GLN A 44 3.73 0.87 -5.55
C GLN A 44 2.50 0.42 -4.74
N ILE A 45 1.47 1.27 -4.61
CA ILE A 45 0.19 0.88 -3.98
C ILE A 45 -0.48 -0.27 -4.76
N ASN A 46 -0.49 -0.19 -6.09
CA ASN A 46 -1.10 -1.22 -6.94
C ASN A 46 -0.36 -2.57 -6.86
N GLU A 47 0.96 -2.57 -6.67
CA GLU A 47 1.73 -3.79 -6.43
C GLU A 47 1.27 -4.51 -5.16
N HIS A 48 0.97 -3.76 -4.08
CA HIS A 48 0.36 -4.34 -2.89
C HIS A 48 -1.09 -4.79 -3.15
N ALA A 49 -1.90 -4.00 -3.84
CA ALA A 49 -3.28 -4.34 -4.15
C ALA A 49 -3.39 -5.63 -4.99
N ALA A 50 -2.47 -5.84 -5.95
CA ALA A 50 -2.38 -7.05 -6.75
C ALA A 50 -2.10 -8.31 -5.90
N LEU A 51 -1.46 -8.16 -4.74
CA LEU A 51 -1.22 -9.23 -3.76
C LEU A 51 -2.38 -9.43 -2.76
N GLY A 52 -3.52 -8.75 -2.99
CA GLY A 52 -4.71 -8.83 -2.16
C GLY A 52 -4.67 -7.98 -0.90
N TRP A 53 -3.78 -7.00 -0.83
CA TRP A 53 -3.75 -6.01 0.25
C TRP A 53 -4.77 -4.90 -0.01
N GLU A 54 -5.52 -4.53 1.02
CA GLU A 54 -6.48 -3.42 1.02
C GLU A 54 -5.86 -2.23 1.77
N LEU A 55 -5.80 -1.06 1.15
CA LEU A 55 -5.34 0.17 1.79
C LEU A 55 -6.33 0.59 2.88
N ILE A 56 -5.83 0.95 4.06
CA ILE A 56 -6.66 1.40 5.20
C ILE A 56 -6.24 2.73 5.80
N ASP A 57 -4.99 3.15 5.60
CA ASP A 57 -4.48 4.43 6.08
C ASP A 57 -3.37 4.92 5.15
N LEU A 58 -3.30 6.24 4.99
CA LEU A 58 -2.28 6.93 4.21
C LEU A 58 -1.85 8.21 4.94
N ARG A 59 -0.54 8.43 5.03
CA ARG A 59 0.03 9.61 5.67
C ARG A 59 1.22 10.12 4.87
N TRP A 60 1.11 11.35 4.38
CA TRP A 60 2.23 12.06 3.78
C TRP A 60 3.27 12.42 4.84
N LEU A 61 4.54 12.19 4.51
CA LEU A 61 5.70 12.58 5.31
C LEU A 61 6.43 13.78 4.70
N SER A 62 6.39 13.89 3.38
CA SER A 62 6.89 14.99 2.56
C SER A 62 5.99 15.14 1.33
N ASP A 63 6.35 16.01 0.39
CA ASP A 63 5.65 16.12 -0.89
C ASP A 63 5.84 14.86 -1.77
N LEU A 64 6.88 14.06 -1.52
CA LEU A 64 7.23 12.89 -2.33
C LEU A 64 7.11 11.57 -1.56
N ASP A 65 6.98 11.60 -0.24
CA ASP A 65 7.05 10.39 0.58
C ASP A 65 5.80 10.19 1.41
N MET A 66 5.40 8.91 1.54
CA MET A 66 4.26 8.53 2.36
C MET A 66 4.47 7.23 3.11
N MET A 67 3.79 7.13 4.24
CA MET A 67 3.54 5.87 4.92
C MET A 67 2.14 5.38 4.59
N VAL A 68 2.05 4.12 4.16
CA VAL A 68 0.78 3.47 3.82
C VAL A 68 0.61 2.23 4.68
N THR A 69 -0.58 2.09 5.26
CA THR A 69 -0.97 0.87 5.96
C THR A 69 -2.01 0.12 5.16
N PHE A 70 -1.78 -1.17 5.03
CA PHE A 70 -2.63 -2.13 4.38
C PHE A 70 -3.14 -3.17 5.38
N LYS A 71 -4.28 -3.80 5.05
CA LYS A 71 -4.74 -5.04 5.67
C LYS A 71 -5.04 -6.09 4.61
N ARG A 72 -5.02 -7.36 4.98
CA ARG A 72 -5.65 -8.42 4.19
C ARG A 72 -6.16 -9.53 5.08
N ARG A 73 -7.10 -10.33 4.56
CA ARG A 73 -7.53 -11.53 5.27
C ARG A 73 -6.35 -12.48 5.35
N LYS A 74 -6.03 -12.95 6.55
CA LYS A 74 -5.10 -14.05 6.72
C LYS A 74 -5.72 -15.26 6.03
N ARG A 75 -5.06 -15.81 5.01
CA ARG A 75 -5.47 -17.11 4.48
C ARG A 75 -5.39 -18.07 5.66
N GLY A 76 -6.52 -18.66 6.04
CA GLY A 76 -6.50 -19.72 7.03
C GLY A 76 -5.52 -20.77 6.53
N ALA A 77 -4.68 -21.29 7.43
CA ALA A 77 -3.98 -22.54 7.16
C ALA A 77 -5.06 -23.60 6.88
N GLU A 78 -5.38 -23.77 5.61
CA GLU A 78 -6.05 -24.96 5.11
C GLU A 78 -4.94 -26.03 5.04
N GLU A 79 -4.62 -26.58 6.21
CA GLU A 79 -3.98 -27.89 6.36
C GLU A 79 -4.98 -28.83 7.04
#